data_AF-A0A662GHB8-F1
#
_entry.id   AF-A0A662GHB8-F1
#
_cell.length_a   1.000
_cell.length_b   1.000
_cell.length_c   1.000
_cell.angle_alpha   90.00
_cell.angle_beta   90.00
_cell.angle_gamma   90.00
#
_symmetry.space_group_name_H-M   'P 1'
#
loop_
_entity.id
_entity.type
_entity.pdbx_description
1 polymer ?
#
loop_
_entity_poly.entity_id
_entity_poly.type
_entity_poly.pdbx_seq_one_letter_code
_entity_poly.pdbx_strand_id
1 'polypeptide(L)' 'MNGYKRFITALKREVPDKVPIWELIVDKPIVDSFGLKSYADLAEYIDLDGVTCGENFNLEKIGPNTFKDE' A
#
# COMPACT_ATOMS: atom_id res chain seq x y z
N MET A 1 -19.03 3.01 -0.05
CA MET A 1 -18.48 1.99 -0.97
C MET A 1 -17.28 1.33 -0.27
N ASN A 2 -16.90 0.09 -0.62
CA ASN A 2 -15.60 -0.46 -0.17
C ASN A 2 -14.51 -0.10 -1.19
N GLY A 3 -13.23 -0.32 -0.87
CA GLY A 3 -12.11 0.09 -1.73
C GLY A 3 -12.20 -0.45 -3.15
N TYR A 4 -12.50 -1.74 -3.30
CA TYR A 4 -12.75 -2.34 -4.61
C TYR A 4 -13.82 -1.59 -5.43
N LYS A 5 -15.01 -1.37 -4.85
CA LYS A 5 -16.10 -0.66 -5.55
C LYS A 5 -15.67 0.76 -5.92
N ARG A 6 -14.96 1.45 -5.02
CA ARG A 6 -14.48 2.81 -5.23
C ARG A 6 -13.52 2.90 -6.41
N PHE A 7 -12.53 1.99 -6.49
CA PHE A 7 -11.60 1.90 -7.61
C PHE A 7 -12.31 1.62 -8.93
N ILE A 8 -13.19 0.62 -8.97
CA ILE A 8 -13.90 0.27 -10.20
C ILE A 8 -14.81 1.40 -10.67
N THR A 9 -15.49 2.11 -9.77
CA THR A 9 -16.30 3.30 -10.11
C THR A 9 -15.41 4.40 -10.69
N ALA A 10 -14.28 4.72 -10.07
CA ALA A 10 -13.34 5.72 -10.59
C ALA A 10 -12.78 5.34 -11.98
N LEU A 11 -12.37 4.07 -12.17
CA LEU A 11 -11.85 3.56 -13.45
C LEU A 11 -12.89 3.61 -14.57
N LYS A 12 -14.18 3.48 -14.23
CA LYS A 12 -15.30 3.64 -15.16
C LYS A 12 -15.63 5.10 -15.48
N ARG A 13 -14.88 6.07 -14.93
CA ARG A 13 -15.16 7.52 -15.01
C ARG A 13 -16.50 7.93 -14.39
N GLU A 14 -16.97 7.15 -13.42
CA GLU A 14 -18.14 7.49 -12.60
C GLU A 14 -17.69 8.24 -11.33
N VAL A 15 -18.65 8.69 -10.50
CA VAL A 15 -18.38 9.43 -9.25
C VAL A 15 -18.35 8.48 -8.06
N PRO A 16 -17.18 8.17 -7.47
CA PRO A 16 -17.10 7.41 -6.23
C PRO A 16 -17.55 8.24 -5.01
N ASP A 17 -17.74 7.57 -3.87
CA ASP A 17 -18.09 8.21 -2.59
C ASP A 17 -16.94 9.05 -1.99
N LYS A 18 -15.69 8.73 -2.32
CA LYS A 18 -14.49 9.57 -2.11
C LYS A 18 -13.44 9.23 -3.17
N VAL A 19 -12.39 10.05 -3.29
CA VAL A 19 -11.23 9.73 -4.13
C VAL A 19 -10.58 8.44 -3.61
N PRO A 20 -10.41 7.38 -4.43
CA PRO A 20 -9.74 6.16 -3.97
C PRO A 20 -8.28 6.44 -3.64
N ILE A 21 -7.81 5.95 -2.49
CA ILE A 21 -6.42 6.11 -2.05
C ILE A 21 -5.68 4.78 -2.19
N TRP A 22 -4.52 4.81 -2.82
CA TRP A 22 -3.63 3.68 -2.96
C TRP A 22 -2.21 4.19 -2.95
N GLU A 23 -1.36 3.49 -2.21
CA GLU A 23 0.09 3.72 -2.23
C GLU A 23 0.74 2.64 -3.10
N LEU A 24 1.59 3.08 -4.03
CA LEU A 24 2.32 2.18 -4.91
C LEU A 24 3.14 1.19 -4.08
N ILE A 25 3.81 1.67 -3.02
CA ILE A 25 4.68 0.87 -2.15
C ILE A 25 4.55 1.38 -0.72
N VAL A 26 4.51 0.44 0.23
CA VAL A 26 4.82 0.72 1.63
C VAL A 26 5.95 -0.21 2.06
N ASP A 27 7.03 0.36 2.56
CA ASP A 27 8.20 -0.40 2.97
C ASP A 27 7.88 -1.31 4.17
N LYS A 28 8.49 -2.50 4.20
CA LYS A 28 8.23 -3.52 5.21
C LYS A 28 8.48 -3.03 6.65
N PRO A 29 9.51 -2.23 6.97
CA PRO A 29 9.70 -1.67 8.31
C PRO A 29 8.52 -0.82 8.79
N ILE A 30 7.81 -0.14 7.88
CA ILE A 30 6.59 0.62 8.24
C ILE A 30 5.48 -0.35 8.64
N VAL A 31 5.20 -1.36 7.80
CA VAL A 31 4.19 -2.41 8.11
C VAL A 31 4.50 -3.08 9.46
N ASP A 32 5.76 -3.46 9.67
CA ASP A 32 6.22 -4.13 10.89
C ASP A 32 6.11 -3.23 12.13
N SER A 33 6.30 -1.91 11.98
CA SER A 33 6.17 -0.95 13.10
C SER A 33 4.75 -0.86 13.68
N PHE A 34 3.73 -1.23 12.91
CA PHE A 34 2.34 -1.34 13.37
C PHE A 34 2.00 -2.72 13.95
N GLY A 35 2.95 -3.67 13.95
CA GLY A 35 2.71 -5.05 14.39
C GLY A 35 1.80 -5.84 13.45
N LEU A 36 1.69 -5.42 12.18
CA LEU A 36 0.85 -6.03 11.16
C LEU A 36 1.63 -7.08 10.37
N LYS A 37 0.92 -8.07 9.81
CA LYS A 37 1.56 -9.21 9.13
C LYS A 37 1.82 -8.93 7.64
N SER A 38 1.07 -8.00 7.05
CA SER A 38 1.11 -7.74 5.61
C SER A 38 0.74 -6.30 5.27
N TYR A 39 1.12 -5.87 4.07
CA TYR A 39 0.67 -4.59 3.51
C TYR A 39 -0.86 -4.54 3.36
N ALA A 40 -1.51 -5.67 3.07
CA ALA A 40 -2.97 -5.75 3.04
C ALA A 40 -3.59 -5.45 4.42
N ASP A 41 -3.01 -5.97 5.51
CA ASP A 41 -3.48 -5.64 6.86
C ASP A 41 -3.29 -4.14 7.18
N LEU A 42 -2.18 -3.54 6.71
CA LEU A 42 -1.96 -2.11 6.86
C LEU A 42 -2.99 -1.28 6.08
N ALA A 43 -3.30 -1.68 4.85
CA ALA A 43 -4.30 -1.02 4.03
C ALA A 43 -5.68 -1.02 4.70
N GLU A 44 -6.10 -2.14 5.28
CA GLU A 44 -7.33 -2.20 6.08
C GLU A 44 -7.23 -1.35 7.35
N TYR A 45 -6.07 -1.33 8.02
CA TYR A 45 -5.85 -0.58 9.26
C TYR A 45 -5.93 0.94 9.07
N ILE A 46 -5.43 1.46 7.95
CA ILE A 46 -5.42 2.92 7.65
C ILE A 46 -6.47 3.36 6.61
N ASP A 47 -7.41 2.47 6.24
CA ASP A 47 -8.49 2.73 5.27
C ASP A 47 -7.98 3.13 3.86
N LEU A 48 -6.96 2.43 3.37
CA LEU A 48 -6.59 2.45 1.94
C LEU A 48 -7.57 1.62 1.12
N ASP A 49 -7.68 1.97 -0.16
CA ASP A 49 -8.62 1.36 -1.09
C ASP A 49 -8.03 0.25 -1.95
N GLY A 50 -6.71 0.13 -1.94
CA GLY A 50 -5.98 -0.82 -2.73
C GLY A 50 -4.55 -0.98 -2.24
N VAL A 51 -3.93 -2.08 -2.65
CA VAL A 51 -2.52 -2.39 -2.44
C VAL A 51 -1.92 -2.82 -3.77
N THR A 52 -0.63 -2.55 -3.97
CA THR A 52 0.13 -3.16 -5.07
C THR A 52 0.53 -4.57 -4.67
N CYS A 53 0.27 -5.52 -5.56
CA CYS A 53 0.68 -6.91 -5.39
C CYS A 53 1.86 -7.22 -6.31
N GLY A 54 2.85 -7.98 -5.81
CA GLY A 54 3.97 -8.47 -6.62
C GLY A 54 5.22 -7.59 -6.61
N GLU A 55 5.22 -6.49 -5.86
CA GLU A 55 6.44 -5.74 -5.55
C GLU A 55 7.32 -6.59 -4.62
N ASN A 56 8.57 -6.83 -5.01
CA ASN A 56 9.54 -7.58 -4.23
C ASN A 56 10.80 -6.72 -4.08
N PHE A 57 11.11 -6.31 -2.86
CA PHE A 57 12.29 -5.49 -2.56
C PHE A 57 13.48 -6.38 -2.19
N ASN A 58 14.63 -6.09 -2.77
CA ASN A 58 15.89 -6.73 -2.40
C ASN A 58 16.79 -5.70 -1.71
N LEU A 59 16.53 -5.48 -0.42
CA LEU A 59 17.19 -4.43 0.35
C LEU A 59 18.60 -4.81 0.80
N GLU A 60 19.61 -4.08 0.31
CA GLU A 60 20.99 -4.11 0.78
C GLU A 60 21.26 -2.97 1.78
N LYS A 61 21.79 -3.28 2.97
CA LYS A 61 22.19 -2.25 3.94
C LYS A 61 23.53 -1.62 3.54
N ILE A 62 23.51 -0.34 3.16
CA ILE A 62 24.69 0.41 2.70
C ILE A 62 25.16 1.50 3.70
N GLY A 63 24.46 1.68 4.82
CA GLY A 63 24.82 2.64 5.86
C GLY A 63 24.08 2.41 7.18
N PRO A 64 24.29 3.26 8.21
CA PRO A 64 23.65 3.09 9.52
C PRO A 64 22.12 2.96 9.45
N ASN A 65 21.47 3.85 8.68
CA ASN A 65 20.03 3.90 8.43
C ASN A 65 19.74 4.05 6.92
N THR A 66 20.58 3.44 6.08
CA THR A 66 20.49 3.59 4.62
C THR A 66 20.47 2.22 3.98
N PHE A 67 19.46 2.00 3.15
CA PHE A 67 19.26 0.77 2.39
C PHE A 67 19.18 1.12 0.90
N LYS A 68 19.64 0.19 0.06
CA LYS A 68 19.53 0.24 -1.39
C LYS A 68 18.62 -0.89 -1.82
N ASP A 69 17.68 -0.59 -2.69
CA ASP A 69 16.96 -1.59 -3.49
C ASP A 69 17.63 -1.67 -4.88
N GLU A 70 17.74 -2.89 -5.43
CA GLU A 70 18.47 -3.32 -6.67
C GLU A 70 19.55 -2.39 -7.26
#